data_AF-A0A945HU87-F1
#
_entry.id   AF-A0A945HU87-F1
#
_cell.length_a   1.000
_cell.length_b   1.000
_cell.length_c   1.000
_cell.angle_alpha   90.00
_cell.angle_beta   90.00
_cell.angle_gamma   90.00
#
_symmetry.space_group_name_H-M   'P 1'
#
loop_
_entity.id
_entity.type
_entity.pdbx_description
1 polymer ?
#
loop_
_entity_poly.entity_id
_entity_poly.type
_entity_poly.pdbx_seq_one_letter_code
_entity_poly.pdbx_strand_id
1 'polypeptide(L)'
;MKKIYLLFTISLLFSSCVGNDKFVLRTSVGKINKVMVVTKASNWNGDVGKEIKKSFGELMVGLPQPERLLNTSQVTPNGFANMMKVV
;
A
#
# COMPACT_ATOMS: atom_id res chain seq x y z
N MET A 1 25.58 20.77 48.07
CA MET A 1 25.66 19.48 47.36
C MET A 1 24.29 18.92 46.92
N LYS A 2 23.26 18.84 47.78
CA LYS A 2 21.92 18.30 47.41
C LYS A 2 21.24 18.98 46.20
N LYS A 3 21.37 20.31 46.06
CA LYS A 3 20.82 21.05 44.90
C LYS A 3 21.50 20.72 43.56
N ILE A 4 22.79 20.34 43.59
CA ILE A 4 23.54 19.93 42.40
C ILE A 4 23.06 18.56 41.91
N TYR A 5 22.82 17.63 42.85
CA TYR A 5 22.30 16.30 42.52
C TYR A 5 20.90 16.38 41.92
N LEU A 6 20.04 17.26 42.47
CA LEU A 6 18.70 17.53 41.93
C LEU A 6 18.76 18.04 40.48
N LEU A 7 19.65 18.99 40.20
CA LEU A 7 19.82 19.57 38.87
C LEU A 7 20.30 18.51 37.86
N PHE A 8 21.21 17.64 38.29
CA PHE A 8 21.74 16.56 37.45
C PHE A 8 20.67 15.51 37.12
N THR A 9 19.86 15.11 38.11
CA THR A 9 18.73 14.20 37.89
C THR A 9 17.69 14.79 36.95
N ILE A 10 17.40 16.09 37.07
CA ILE A 10 16.46 16.79 36.17
C ILE A 10 16.99 16.84 34.74
N SER A 11 18.28 17.13 34.55
CA SER A 11 18.89 17.15 33.21
C SER A 11 18.88 15.77 32.55
N LEU A 12 19.01 14.69 33.33
CA LEU A 12 18.98 13.32 32.82
C LEU A 12 17.58 12.95 32.31
N LEU A 13 16.52 13.39 33.00
CA LEU A 13 15.14 13.14 32.59
C LEU A 13 14.80 13.81 31.25
N PHE A 14 15.33 15.01 30.99
CA PHE A 14 15.14 15.71 29.72
C PHE A 14 15.91 15.08 28.54
N SER A 15 16.90 14.22 28.80
CA SER A 15 17.66 13.52 27.76
C SER A 15 17.05 12.18 27.31
N SER A 16 16.03 11.67 28.00
CA SER A 16 15.46 10.33 27.71
C SER A 16 14.47 10.30 26.54
N CYS A 17 14.04 11.46 26.03
CA CYS A 17 13.10 11.53 24.92
C CYS A 17 13.83 11.44 23.57
N VAL A 18 14.30 10.24 23.22
CA VAL A 18 14.72 9.90 21.86
C VAL A 18 13.74 8.83 21.36
N GLY A 19 12.64 9.28 20.78
CA GLY A 19 11.62 8.41 20.19
C GLY A 19 12.21 7.63 19.01
N ASN A 20 12.54 6.36 19.23
CA ASN A 20 12.86 5.40 18.17
C ASN A 20 11.56 4.86 17.57
N ASP A 21 10.64 5.74 17.20
CA ASP A 21 9.37 5.39 16.56
C ASP A 21 9.66 4.94 15.13
N LYS A 22 10.25 3.75 15.01
CA LYS A 22 10.33 3.03 13.73
C LYS A 22 8.89 2.80 13.30
N PHE A 23 8.54 3.29 12.12
CA PHE A 23 7.24 3.08 11.51
C PHE A 23 6.80 1.62 11.68
N VAL A 24 5.85 1.37 12.59
CA VAL A 24 5.33 0.02 12.85
C VAL A 24 4.38 -0.41 11.72
N LEU A 25 3.86 0.57 10.98
CA LEU A 25 2.97 0.36 9.85
C LEU A 25 3.74 0.36 8.54
N ARG A 26 3.45 -0.62 7.69
CA ARG A 26 3.95 -0.63 6.33
C ARG A 26 3.37 0.55 5.56
N THR A 27 4.19 1.15 4.70
CA THR A 27 3.71 2.13 3.73
C THR A 27 2.73 1.47 2.76
N SER A 28 1.77 2.25 2.26
CA SER A 28 0.85 1.75 1.23
C SER A 28 1.63 1.40 -0.03
N VAL A 29 1.43 0.19 -0.55
CA VAL A 29 2.11 -0.34 -1.74
C VAL A 29 1.09 -0.42 -2.87
N GLY A 30 1.31 0.32 -3.95
CA GLY A 30 0.43 0.31 -5.11
C GLY A 30 0.50 1.60 -5.92
N LYS A 31 0.06 1.55 -7.18
CA LYS A 31 -0.10 2.73 -8.03
C LYS A 31 -1.52 3.25 -7.89
N ILE A 32 -1.67 4.58 -7.83
CA ILE A 32 -2.97 5.25 -7.83
C ILE A 32 -3.72 4.89 -9.13
N ASN A 33 -5.05 4.75 -9.05
CA ASN A 33 -5.94 4.39 -10.17
C ASN A 33 -5.61 3.05 -10.84
N LYS A 34 -5.07 2.09 -10.07
CA LYS A 34 -4.78 0.74 -10.54
C LYS A 34 -5.43 -0.33 -9.65
N VAL A 35 -6.14 -1.26 -10.29
CA VAL A 35 -6.74 -2.43 -9.68
C VAL A 35 -5.93 -3.67 -10.04
N MET A 36 -5.52 -4.44 -9.03
CA MET A 36 -4.84 -5.72 -9.21
C MET A 36 -5.80 -6.86 -8.90
N VAL A 37 -6.01 -7.74 -9.89
CA VAL A 37 -6.96 -8.85 -9.81
C VAL A 37 -6.17 -10.14 -9.63
N VAL A 38 -6.43 -10.84 -8.52
CA VAL A 38 -5.80 -12.13 -8.22
C VAL A 38 -6.70 -13.24 -8.77
N THR A 39 -6.31 -13.85 -9.89
CA THR A 39 -7.12 -14.91 -10.51
C THR A 39 -6.28 -15.83 -11.39
N LYS A 40 -6.81 -17.02 -11.71
CA LYS A 40 -6.18 -17.96 -12.66
C LYS A 40 -6.20 -17.36 -14.07
N ALA A 41 -5.18 -17.68 -14.88
CA ALA A 41 -5.07 -17.18 -16.25
C ALA A 41 -6.27 -17.59 -17.13
N SER A 42 -6.85 -18.78 -16.88
CA SER A 42 -8.06 -19.24 -17.56
C SER A 42 -9.23 -18.29 -17.36
N ASN A 43 -9.46 -17.84 -16.12
CA ASN A 43 -10.58 -16.96 -15.79
C ASN A 43 -10.34 -15.52 -16.26
N TRP A 44 -9.07 -15.10 -16.28
CA TRP A 44 -8.67 -13.78 -16.78
C TRP A 44 -8.85 -13.62 -18.30
N ASN A 45 -8.63 -14.70 -19.04
CA ASN A 45 -8.82 -14.73 -20.49
C ASN A 45 -10.25 -15.15 -20.89
N GLY A 46 -11.00 -15.73 -19.95
CA GLY A 46 -12.42 -16.06 -20.12
C GLY A 46 -13.36 -14.87 -19.90
N ASP A 47 -14.66 -15.17 -19.82
CA ASP A 47 -15.71 -14.14 -19.80
C ASP A 47 -15.70 -13.32 -18.51
N VAL A 48 -15.32 -13.92 -17.39
CA VAL A 48 -15.13 -13.23 -16.11
C VAL A 48 -14.10 -12.11 -16.25
N GLY A 49 -12.93 -12.40 -16.85
CA GLY A 49 -11.89 -11.40 -17.06
C GLY A 49 -12.28 -10.31 -18.07
N LYS A 50 -13.10 -10.63 -19.07
CA LYS A 50 -13.66 -9.63 -20.00
C LYS A 50 -14.59 -8.66 -19.28
N GLU A 51 -15.49 -9.17 -18.44
CA GLU A 51 -16.42 -8.31 -17.71
C GLU A 51 -15.67 -7.43 -16.71
N ILE A 52 -14.69 -7.98 -15.98
CA ILE A 52 -13.81 -7.19 -15.10
C ILE A 52 -13.11 -6.05 -15.86
N LYS A 53 -12.53 -6.33 -17.03
CA LYS A 53 -11.88 -5.28 -17.85
C LYS A 53 -12.87 -4.23 -18.34
N LYS A 54 -14.11 -4.63 -18.61
CA LYS A 54 -15.17 -3.73 -19.04
C LYS A 54 -15.67 -2.84 -17.90
N SER A 55 -16.00 -3.41 -16.74
CA SER A 55 -16.54 -2.65 -15.61
C SER A 55 -15.50 -1.69 -15.00
N PHE A 56 -14.27 -2.15 -14.80
CA PHE A 56 -13.22 -1.29 -14.22
C PHE A 56 -12.48 -0.44 -15.26
N GLY A 57 -12.53 -0.83 -16.53
CA GLY A 57 -11.89 -0.11 -17.64
C GLY A 57 -12.84 0.82 -18.39
N GLU A 58 -13.99 1.15 -17.82
CA GLU A 58 -14.95 2.10 -18.41
C GLU A 58 -14.28 3.47 -18.64
N LEU A 59 -14.67 4.13 -19.73
CA LEU A 59 -14.11 5.42 -20.10
C LEU A 59 -14.73 6.53 -19.26
N MET A 60 -13.91 7.51 -18.86
CA MET A 60 -14.41 8.70 -18.20
C MET A 60 -15.18 9.57 -19.19
N VAL A 61 -16.47 9.73 -18.92
CA VAL A 61 -17.38 10.50 -19.77
C VAL A 61 -17.02 11.99 -19.69
N GLY A 62 -16.98 12.64 -20.85
CA GLY A 62 -16.78 14.10 -20.96
C GLY A 62 -15.32 14.54 -21.11
N LEU A 63 -14.36 13.63 -21.07
CA LEU A 63 -12.99 13.97 -21.47
C LEU A 63 -12.86 14.06 -23.00
N PRO A 64 -12.11 15.05 -23.53
CA PRO A 64 -11.82 15.14 -24.95
C PRO A 64 -10.96 13.96 -25.44
N GLN A 65 -10.14 13.40 -24.56
CA GLN A 65 -9.36 12.19 -24.80
C GLN A 65 -9.98 11.02 -24.02
N PRO A 66 -10.26 9.88 -24.68
CA PRO A 66 -10.81 8.73 -23.98
C PRO A 66 -9.78 8.12 -23.02
N GLU A 67 -10.03 8.26 -21.72
CA GLU A 67 -9.22 7.66 -20.67
C GLU A 67 -10.06 6.70 -19.82
N ARG A 68 -9.47 5.57 -19.43
CA ARG A 68 -10.13 4.61 -18.55
C ARG A 68 -10.11 5.12 -17.11
N LEU A 69 -11.20 4.90 -16.38
CA LEU A 69 -11.31 5.25 -14.96
C LEU A 69 -10.24 4.54 -14.11
N LEU A 70 -10.03 3.24 -14.33
CA LEU A 70 -9.04 2.45 -13.62
C LEU A 70 -8.23 1.57 -14.58
N ASN A 71 -6.95 1.39 -14.27
CA ASN A 71 -6.10 0.43 -14.95
C ASN A 71 -6.16 -0.91 -14.24
N THR A 72 -6.49 -1.98 -14.98
CA THR A 72 -6.54 -3.33 -14.41
C THR A 72 -5.25 -4.11 -14.73
N SER A 73 -4.82 -4.93 -13.79
CA SER A 73 -3.70 -5.87 -13.98
C SER A 73 -4.02 -7.20 -13.31
N GLN A 74 -3.47 -8.29 -13.82
CA GLN A 74 -3.69 -9.62 -13.26
C GLN A 74 -2.41 -10.18 -12.65
N VAL A 75 -2.59 -10.91 -11.56
CA VAL A 75 -1.55 -11.73 -10.97
C VAL A 75 -2.13 -13.11 -10.65
N THR A 76 -1.31 -14.15 -10.74
CA THR A 76 -1.75 -15.50 -10.37
C THR A 76 -1.83 -15.63 -8.85
N PRO A 77 -2.73 -16.48 -8.30
CA PRO A 77 -2.82 -16.67 -6.85
C PRO A 77 -1.49 -17.06 -6.20
N ASN A 78 -0.73 -17.95 -6.85
CA ASN A 78 0.60 -18.36 -6.38
C ASN A 78 1.61 -17.19 -6.45
N GLY A 79 1.59 -16.40 -7.53
CA GLY A 79 2.44 -15.23 -7.65
C GLY A 79 2.15 -14.17 -6.59
N PHE A 80 0.86 -13.94 -6.29
CA PHE A 80 0.45 -13.04 -5.21
C PHE A 80 0.89 -13.55 -3.84
N ALA A 81 0.68 -14.84 -3.55
CA ALA A 81 1.08 -15.45 -2.29
C ALA A 81 2.60 -15.32 -2.05
N ASN A 82 3.40 -15.49 -3.09
CA ASN A 82 4.86 -15.30 -3.03
C ASN A 82 5.24 -13.84 -2.77
N MET A 83 4.53 -12.87 -3.35
CA MET A 83 4.77 -11.44 -3.13
C MET A 83 4.40 -11.00 -1.70
N MET A 84 3.32 -11.58 -1.16
CA MET A 84 2.82 -11.25 0.18
C MET A 84 3.53 -12.00 1.30
N LYS A 85 4.36 -12.99 0.97
CA LYS A 85 5.14 -13.73 1.96
C LYS A 85 6.13 -12.76 2.62
N VAL A 86 5.83 -12.41 3.86
CA VAL A 86 6.72 -11.62 4.71
C VAL A 86 7.93 -12.50 5.01
N VAL A 87 9.11 -12.07 4.55
CA VAL A 87 10.39 -12.55 5.05
C VAL A 87 10.60 -12.01 6.46
#